data_AF-A0AAV9LAC1-F1
#
_entry.id   AF-A0AAV9LAC1-F1
#
_cell.length_a   1.000
_cell.length_b   1.000
_cell.length_c   1.000
_cell.angle_alpha   90.00
_cell.angle_beta   90.00
_cell.angle_gamma   90.00
#
_symmetry.space_group_name_H-M   'P 1'
#
loop_
_entity.id
_entity.type
_entity.pdbx_description
1 polymer ?
#
loop_
_entity_poly.entity_id
_entity_poly.type
_entity_poly.pdbx_seq_one_letter_code
_entity_poly.pdbx_strand_id
1 'polypeptide(L)'
;MLIEALEKMPGYAKFMKDLVTKKRVVSFEDEKKLQHCSAIATRSIMQKKGDPGAFTIPCTIGMLHFAKALCDLSASINLMPLSIYKKLGLGAPKPTAMRLPFIFPADFLI
;
A
#
# COMPACT_ATOMS: atom_id res chain seq x y z
N MET A 1 -0.20 -3.65 -54.25
CA MET A 1 -0.40 -4.86 -55.07
C MET A 1 -0.74 -6.12 -54.28
N LEU A 2 0.16 -6.75 -53.51
CA LEU A 2 -0.15 -8.02 -52.81
C LEU A 2 -1.17 -7.88 -51.67
N ILE A 3 -1.03 -6.84 -50.84
CA ILE A 3 -1.95 -6.59 -49.70
C ILE A 3 -3.36 -6.25 -50.21
N GLU A 4 -3.47 -5.43 -51.26
CA GLU A 4 -4.76 -5.09 -51.88
C GLU A 4 -5.40 -6.31 -52.54
N ALA A 5 -4.62 -7.19 -53.18
CA ALA A 5 -5.14 -8.43 -53.76
C ALA A 5 -5.67 -9.39 -52.69
N LEU A 6 -4.99 -9.48 -51.54
CA LEU A 6 -5.45 -10.25 -50.39
C LEU A 6 -6.71 -9.65 -49.78
N GLU A 7 -6.80 -8.32 -49.66
CA GLU A 7 -7.98 -7.62 -49.15
C GLU A 7 -9.22 -7.78 -50.06
N LYS A 8 -9.02 -8.03 -51.37
CA LYS A 8 -10.10 -8.34 -52.32
C LYS A 8 -10.58 -9.79 -52.24
N MET A 9 -9.85 -10.70 -51.58
CA MET A 9 -10.30 -12.08 -51.37
C MET A 9 -11.33 -12.11 -50.22
N PRO A 10 -12.58 -12.54 -50.46
CA PRO A 10 -13.65 -12.42 -49.48
C PRO A 10 -13.38 -13.19 -48.18
N GLY A 11 -12.66 -14.32 -48.24
CA GLY A 11 -12.25 -15.08 -47.05
C GLY A 11 -11.23 -14.34 -46.18
N TYR A 12 -10.23 -13.71 -46.80
CA TYR A 12 -9.18 -12.98 -46.07
C TYR A 12 -9.71 -11.66 -45.49
N ALA A 13 -10.52 -10.92 -46.26
CA ALA A 13 -11.16 -9.69 -45.79
C ALA A 13 -12.05 -9.94 -44.56
N LYS A 14 -12.81 -11.04 -44.57
CA LYS A 14 -13.64 -11.46 -43.44
C LYS A 14 -12.79 -11.81 -42.22
N PHE A 15 -11.75 -12.62 -42.42
CA PHE A 15 -10.82 -13.00 -41.36
C PHE A 15 -10.14 -11.79 -40.70
N MET A 16 -9.66 -10.83 -41.50
CA MET A 16 -9.04 -9.60 -40.99
C MET A 16 -10.02 -8.74 -40.22
N LYS A 17 -11.27 -8.61 -40.69
CA LYS A 17 -12.33 -7.89 -39.95
C LYS A 17 -12.62 -8.55 -38.61
N ASP A 18 -12.77 -9.87 -38.57
CA ASP A 18 -13.05 -10.64 -37.36
C ASP A 18 -11.90 -10.54 -36.34
N LEU A 19 -10.65 -10.54 -36.81
CA LEU A 19 -9.48 -10.35 -35.96
C LEU A 19 -9.46 -8.95 -35.31
N VAL A 20 -9.75 -7.92 -36.11
CA VAL A 20 -9.77 -6.53 -35.64
C VAL A 20 -10.94 -6.28 -34.66
N THR A 21 -12.14 -6.81 -34.94
CA THR A 21 -13.27 -6.69 -34.00
C THR A 21 -13.01 -7.43 -32.71
N LYS A 22 -12.48 -8.66 -32.75
CA LYS A 22 -12.14 -9.42 -31.53
C LYS A 22 -11.10 -8.68 -30.68
N LYS A 23 -10.05 -8.13 -31.29
CA LYS A 23 -9.04 -7.34 -30.57
C LYS A 23 -9.65 -6.09 -29.90
N ARG A 24 -10.57 -5.40 -30.59
CA ARG A 24 -11.27 -4.23 -30.04
C ARG A 24 -12.17 -4.59 -28.85
N VAL A 25 -12.91 -5.69 -28.93
CA VAL A 25 -13.77 -6.14 -27.82
C VAL A 25 -12.93 -6.43 -26.57
N VAL A 26 -11.81 -7.15 -26.74
CA VAL A 26 -10.87 -7.45 -25.65
C VAL A 26 -10.30 -6.17 -25.04
N SER A 27 -9.86 -5.19 -25.87
CA SER A 27 -9.31 -3.93 -25.33
C SER A 27 -10.34 -3.11 -24.57
N PHE A 28 -11.59 -3.04 -25.05
CA PHE A 28 -12.67 -2.34 -24.34
C PHE A 28 -13.05 -3.03 -23.03
N GLU A 29 -13.02 -4.36 -22.96
CA GLU A 29 -13.23 -5.11 -21.71
C GLU A 29 -12.08 -4.91 -20.73
N ASP A 30 -10.83 -4.95 -21.20
CA ASP A 30 -9.64 -4.73 -20.37
C ASP A 30 -9.58 -3.30 -19.82
N GLU A 31 -9.92 -2.28 -20.63
CA GLU A 31 -10.02 -0.90 -20.18
C GLU A 31 -11.13 -0.72 -19.14
N LYS A 32 -12.32 -1.32 -19.37
CA LYS A 32 -13.42 -1.29 -18.40
C LYS A 32 -13.05 -2.01 -17.10
N LYS A 33 -12.36 -3.16 -17.18
CA LYS A 33 -11.85 -3.88 -16.02
C LYS A 33 -10.78 -3.10 -15.29
N LEU A 34 -9.87 -2.44 -16.00
CA LEU A 34 -8.83 -1.60 -15.40
C LEU A 34 -9.44 -0.39 -14.68
N GLN A 35 -10.42 0.28 -15.29
CA GLN A 35 -11.16 1.38 -14.66
C GLN A 35 -11.95 0.90 -13.44
N HIS A 36 -12.59 -0.28 -13.53
CA HIS A 36 -13.31 -0.88 -12.42
C HIS A 36 -12.37 -1.25 -11.27
N CYS A 37 -11.21 -1.84 -11.56
CA CYS A 37 -10.16 -2.14 -10.59
C CYS A 37 -9.58 -0.87 -9.96
N SER A 38 -9.37 0.19 -10.74
CA SER A 38 -8.90 1.50 -10.27
C SER A 38 -9.94 2.16 -9.35
N ALA A 39 -11.22 2.12 -9.72
CA ALA A 39 -12.30 2.64 -8.88
C ALA A 39 -12.46 1.86 -7.57
N ILE A 40 -12.34 0.52 -7.62
CA ILE A 40 -12.35 -0.33 -6.42
C ILE A 40 -11.12 -0.06 -5.54
N ALA A 41 -9.93 0.01 -6.12
CA ALA A 41 -8.69 0.31 -5.40
C ALA A 41 -8.73 1.70 -4.77
N THR A 42 -9.26 2.70 -5.49
CA THR A 42 -9.44 4.05 -4.97
C THR A 42 -10.46 4.05 -3.83
N ARG A 43 -11.56 3.30 -3.96
CA ARG A 43 -12.59 3.18 -2.91
C ARG A 43 -12.06 2.46 -1.67
N SER A 44 -11.22 1.44 -1.80
CA SER A 44 -10.60 0.74 -0.67
C SER A 44 -9.49 1.57 -0.02
N ILE A 45 -8.74 2.36 -0.78
CA ILE A 45 -7.76 3.32 -0.25
C ILE A 45 -8.45 4.48 0.47
N MET A 46 -9.59 4.97 -0.05
CA MET A 46 -10.40 6.03 0.58
C MET A 46 -11.19 5.53 1.79
N GLN A 47 -11.56 4.25 1.83
CA GLN A 47 -12.01 3.59 3.06
C GLN A 47 -10.81 3.25 3.94
N LYS A 48 -10.01 4.26 4.27
CA LYS A 48 -9.12 4.20 5.43
C LYS A 48 -10.04 4.10 6.65
N LYS A 49 -10.36 2.86 7.02
CA LYS A 49 -10.98 2.52 8.30
C LYS A 49 -10.17 3.29 9.34
N GLY A 50 -10.81 4.20 10.08
CA GLY A 50 -10.11 5.07 11.03
C GLY A 50 -9.13 4.24 11.84
N ASP A 51 -7.89 4.70 11.93
CA ASP A 51 -6.88 4.03 12.74
C ASP A 51 -7.53 3.75 14.11
N PRO A 52 -7.47 2.53 14.66
CA PRO A 52 -8.13 2.20 15.93
C PRO A 52 -7.73 3.08 17.13
N GLY A 53 -6.86 4.07 16.92
CA GLY A 53 -6.11 4.76 17.95
C GLY A 53 -4.95 3.89 18.42
N ALA A 54 -4.11 4.47 19.27
CA ALA A 54 -3.10 3.69 19.96
C ALA A 54 -3.80 2.71 20.92
N PHE A 55 -3.58 1.40 20.73
CA PHE A 55 -4.11 0.36 21.61
C PHE A 55 -2.98 -0.22 22.45
N THR A 56 -3.31 -0.84 23.59
CA THR A 56 -2.29 -1.51 24.40
C THR A 56 -2.37 -3.02 24.22
N ILE A 57 -1.22 -3.67 24.03
CA ILE A 57 -1.09 -5.13 24.03
C ILE A 57 -0.20 -5.58 25.18
N PRO A 58 -0.49 -6.71 25.83
CA PRO A 58 0.48 -7.36 26.70
C PRO A 58 1.72 -7.75 25.90
N CYS A 59 2.91 -7.56 26.46
CA CYS A 59 4.15 -8.01 25.84
C CYS A 59 5.19 -8.43 26.89
N THR A 60 6.13 -9.28 26.48
CA THR A 60 7.26 -9.70 27.32
C THR A 60 8.55 -9.32 26.61
N ILE A 61 9.47 -8.68 27.32
CA ILE A 61 10.80 -8.32 26.81
C ILE A 61 11.84 -8.89 27.78
N GLY A 62 12.60 -9.88 27.32
CA GLY A 62 13.49 -10.64 28.21
C GLY A 62 12.69 -11.31 29.33
N MET A 63 13.01 -10.99 30.58
CA MET A 63 12.31 -11.46 31.78
C MET A 63 11.23 -10.48 32.29
N LEU A 64 11.03 -9.35 31.62
CA LEU A 64 10.08 -8.32 32.04
C LEU A 64 8.75 -8.50 31.33
N HIS A 65 7.68 -8.65 32.11
CA HIS A 65 6.31 -8.75 31.60
C HIS A 65 5.59 -7.40 31.71
N PHE A 66 4.99 -6.96 30.61
CA PHE A 66 4.21 -5.73 30.52
C PHE A 66 2.77 -6.08 30.19
N ALA A 67 1.85 -5.83 31.12
CA ALA A 67 0.42 -6.08 30.88
C ALA A 67 -0.16 -5.12 29.82
N LYS A 68 0.45 -3.95 29.64
CA LYS A 68 0.04 -2.91 28.69
C LYS A 68 1.25 -2.26 28.07
N ALA A 69 1.54 -2.55 26.82
CA ALA A 69 2.50 -1.84 25.98
C ALA A 69 1.76 -1.16 24.84
N LEU A 70 2.07 0.12 24.59
CA LEU A 70 1.43 0.89 23.54
C LEU A 70 1.82 0.33 22.16
N CYS A 71 0.83 -0.08 21.39
CA CYS A 71 0.95 -0.48 20.00
C CYS A 71 0.34 0.64 19.15
N ASP A 72 1.22 1.40 18.51
CA ASP A 72 0.85 2.42 17.54
C ASP A 72 1.22 1.91 16.14
N LEU A 73 0.20 1.53 15.36
CA LEU A 73 0.40 1.03 13.99
C LEU A 73 0.77 2.16 13.02
N SER A 74 0.59 3.43 13.42
CA SER A 74 0.97 4.60 12.65
C SER A 74 2.44 4.99 12.84
N ALA A 75 3.09 4.50 13.90
CA ALA A 75 4.50 4.75 14.18
C ALA A 75 5.40 3.73 13.47
N SER A 76 6.42 4.23 12.75
CA SER A 76 7.45 3.38 12.13
C SER A 76 8.59 3.03 13.09
N ILE A 77 8.57 3.53 14.33
CA ILE A 77 9.63 3.36 15.32
C ILE A 77 9.07 2.81 16.65
N ASN A 78 9.84 1.92 17.28
CA ASN A 78 9.52 1.41 18.61
C ASN A 78 10.29 2.20 19.66
N LEU A 79 9.58 2.71 20.67
CA LEU A 79 10.19 3.43 21.79
C LEU A 79 10.25 2.55 23.04
N MET A 80 11.41 2.56 23.71
CA MET A 80 11.60 1.91 25.00
C MET A 80 12.13 2.94 26.01
N PRO A 81 11.47 3.12 27.18
CA PRO A 81 12.00 3.99 28.22
C PRO A 81 13.39 3.53 28.68
N LEU A 82 14.28 4.49 28.93
CA LEU A 82 15.65 4.20 29.40
C LEU A 82 15.68 3.39 30.69
N SER A 83 14.71 3.58 31.58
CA SER A 83 14.57 2.82 32.82
C SER A 83 14.35 1.32 32.57
N ILE A 84 13.56 0.97 31.55
CA ILE A 84 13.34 -0.42 31.13
C ILE A 84 14.60 -0.98 30.46
N TYR A 85 15.21 -0.21 29.57
CA TYR A 85 16.46 -0.60 28.92
C TYR A 85 17.56 -0.93 29.94
N LYS A 86 17.72 -0.11 30.99
CA LYS A 86 18.66 -0.36 32.09
C LYS A 86 18.36 -1.65 32.85
N LYS A 87 17.07 -1.96 33.10
CA LYS A 87 16.66 -3.20 33.77
C LYS A 87 16.96 -4.45 32.95
N LEU A 88 17.03 -4.34 31.62
CA LEU A 88 17.36 -5.46 30.74
C LEU A 88 18.87 -5.76 30.69
N GLY A 89 19.73 -4.90 31.25
CA GLY A 89 21.17 -5.15 31.32
C GLY A 89 21.88 -5.21 29.96
N LEU A 90 21.34 -4.55 28.93
CA LEU A 90 21.81 -4.63 27.53
C LEU A 90 23.12 -3.87 27.25
N GLY A 91 23.82 -3.39 28.28
CA GLY A 91 25.01 -2.53 28.14
C GLY A 91 24.66 -1.10 27.74
N ALA A 92 25.66 -0.35 27.27
CA ALA A 92 25.45 1.01 26.77
C ALA A 92 24.89 0.98 25.33
N PRO A 93 23.82 1.72 25.02
CA PRO A 93 23.31 1.76 23.66
C PRO A 93 24.30 2.53 22.77
N LYS A 94 24.45 2.07 21.53
CA LYS A 94 25.21 2.82 20.53
C LYS A 94 24.47 4.12 20.20
N PRO A 95 25.06 5.30 20.46
CA PRO A 95 24.45 6.57 20.08
C PRO A 95 24.21 6.60 18.58
N THR A 96 22.97 6.84 18.19
CA THR A 96 22.56 6.96 16.78
C THR A 96 21.87 8.30 16.62
N ALA A 97 22.39 9.14 15.73
CA ALA A 97 21.75 10.42 15.42
C ALA A 97 20.41 10.13 14.72
N MET A 98 19.31 10.49 15.38
CA MET A 98 17.96 10.40 14.82
C MET A 98 17.35 11.81 14.68
N ARG A 99 16.63 12.03 13.58
CA ARG A 99 15.80 13.21 13.38
C ARG A 99 14.34 12.75 13.41
N LEU A 100 13.56 13.28 14.35
CA LEU A 100 12.13 13.01 14.45
C LEU A 100 11.36 14.18 13.86
N PRO A 101 10.69 14.02 12.71
CA PRO A 101 9.80 15.05 12.20
C PRO A 101 8.52 15.07 13.03
N PHE A 102 8.28 16.15 13.74
CA PHE A 102 6.98 16.42 14.34
C PHE A 102 6.11 17.13 13.30
N ILE A 103 5.02 16.50 12.91
CA ILE A 103 3.98 17.14 12.10
C ILE A 103 3.01 17.76 13.09
N PHE A 104 3.10 19.07 13.27
CA PHE A 104 2.09 19.82 14.00
C PHE A 104 0.90 20.10 13.08
N PRO A 105 -0.34 20.08 13.61
CA PRO A 105 -1.49 20.61 12.89
C PRO A 105 -1.21 22.05 12.45
N ALA A 106 -1.74 22.46 11.29
CA ALA A 106 -1.52 23.81 10.72
C ALA A 106 -1.94 24.95 11.67
N ASP A 107 -2.73 24.63 12.69
CA ASP A 107 -3.29 25.58 13.65
C ASP A 107 -2.50 25.62 14.98
N PHE A 108 -1.42 24.85 15.10
CA PHE A 108 -0.57 24.83 16.28
C PHE A 108 0.39 26.03 16.24
N LEU A 109 -0.08 27.17 16.76
CA LEU A 109 0.76 28.34 16.97
C LEU A 109 1.67 28.09 18.19
N ILE A 110 2.97 28.34 18.01
CA ILE A 110 3.96 28.38 19.12
C ILE A 110 3.78 29.69 19.90
#